data_AF-A0A1I1B5U9-F1
#
_entry.id   AF-A0A1I1B5U9-F1
#
_cell.length_a   1.000
_cell.length_b   1.000
_cell.length_c   1.000
_cell.angle_alpha   90.00
_cell.angle_beta   90.00
_cell.angle_gamma   90.00
#
_symmetry.space_group_name_H-M   'P 1'
#
loop_
_entity.id
_entity.type
_entity.pdbx_description
1 polymer ?
#
loop_
_entity_poly.entity_id
_entity_poly.type
_entity_poly.pdbx_seq_one_letter_code
_entity_poly.pdbx_strand_id
1 'polypeptide(L)'
;MSRYRSKLWGSIILCFSFLTFVPIHTHANPALPIVKDTGLITIEVFPQRHRLLVYMDHIPYKSFPVAVGNPSTPTPVGEYIVTYKGKNWGPSFGSRWIGLNVPWGVYGIHGTNKPFSIGQHASHGCIRMRNRDVEELYEIIPVGTKVTIFGHVLGEASQELRSISEGDVGAVVQLVQNRLQSAGYFNGPCDGRFRHSTTNALKKFQRQNGLIPSGVVTLTVYEKLGLLE
;
A
#
# COMPACT_ATOMS: atom_id res chain seq x y z
N MET A 1 -33.86 56.59 -21.88
CA MET A 1 -34.01 56.87 -23.32
C MET A 1 -32.72 57.46 -23.84
N SER A 2 -32.04 56.78 -24.77
CA SER A 2 -31.38 57.37 -25.95
C SER A 2 -30.41 56.34 -26.54
N ARG A 3 -30.77 55.81 -27.70
CA ARG A 3 -29.89 55.07 -28.61
C ARG A 3 -29.16 56.10 -29.45
N TYR A 4 -27.87 55.89 -29.73
CA TYR A 4 -27.26 56.43 -30.94
C TYR A 4 -26.32 55.39 -31.57
N ARG A 5 -26.64 55.06 -32.84
CA ARG A 5 -25.80 54.35 -33.79
C ARG A 5 -25.14 55.40 -34.68
N SER A 6 -23.87 55.20 -35.03
CA SER A 6 -23.32 55.73 -36.29
C SER A 6 -22.21 54.81 -36.82
N LYS A 7 -22.34 54.49 -38.11
CA LYS A 7 -21.39 53.74 -38.97
C LYS A 7 -20.38 54.70 -39.61
N LEU A 8 -19.44 54.09 -40.37
CA LEU A 8 -18.50 54.62 -41.39
C LEU A 8 -17.08 54.94 -40.89
N TRP A 9 -15.98 54.77 -41.64
CA TRP A 9 -15.59 53.97 -42.81
C TRP A 9 -14.05 54.14 -42.94
N GLY A 10 -13.35 53.13 -43.48
CA GLY A 10 -12.16 53.30 -44.35
C GLY A 10 -10.77 53.59 -43.74
N SER A 11 -9.82 52.65 -43.93
CA SER A 11 -8.64 52.80 -44.82
C SER A 11 -7.65 51.65 -44.60
N ILE A 12 -7.33 50.91 -45.66
CA ILE A 12 -6.33 49.83 -45.68
C ILE A 12 -4.99 50.45 -46.11
N ILE A 13 -3.97 50.36 -45.25
CA ILE A 13 -2.58 50.67 -45.61
C ILE A 13 -1.85 49.34 -45.79
N LEU A 14 -1.43 49.03 -47.02
CA LEU A 14 -0.59 47.87 -47.32
C LEU A 14 0.87 48.24 -47.03
N CYS A 15 1.46 47.65 -45.99
CA CYS A 15 2.87 47.80 -45.66
C CYS A 15 3.63 46.57 -46.22
N PHE A 16 4.44 46.76 -47.26
CA PHE A 16 5.31 45.72 -47.81
C PHE A 16 6.59 45.62 -46.96
N SER A 17 6.70 44.61 -46.12
CA SER A 17 7.94 44.27 -45.42
C SER A 17 8.76 43.28 -46.27
N PHE A 18 9.96 43.69 -46.67
CA PHE A 18 10.97 42.82 -47.25
C PHE A 18 11.46 41.84 -46.16
N LEU A 19 11.13 40.55 -46.26
CA LEU A 19 11.75 39.51 -45.45
C LEU A 19 13.09 39.08 -46.06
N THR A 20 14.18 39.33 -45.35
CA THR A 20 15.48 38.71 -45.62
C THR A 20 15.45 37.26 -45.15
N PHE A 21 15.72 36.32 -46.06
CA PHE A 21 15.81 34.89 -45.76
C PHE A 21 17.13 34.60 -45.04
N VAL A 22 17.07 34.28 -43.75
CA VAL A 22 18.20 33.68 -43.01
C VAL A 22 18.07 32.15 -43.13
N PRO A 23 19.05 31.43 -43.68
CA PRO A 23 18.97 29.98 -43.75
C PRO A 23 19.06 29.39 -42.34
N ILE A 24 17.97 28.74 -41.91
CA ILE A 24 17.92 27.99 -40.65
C ILE A 24 18.72 26.70 -40.85
N HIS A 25 19.88 26.59 -40.22
CA HIS A 25 20.56 25.31 -40.07
C HIS A 25 19.75 24.43 -39.12
N THR A 26 19.00 23.47 -39.68
CA THR A 26 18.36 22.40 -38.92
C THR A 26 19.42 21.40 -38.48
N HIS A 27 19.98 21.59 -37.28
CA HIS A 27 20.61 20.48 -36.57
C HIS A 27 19.50 19.64 -35.94
N ALA A 28 19.32 18.41 -36.42
CA ALA A 28 18.51 17.43 -35.73
C ALA A 28 19.13 17.22 -34.34
N ASN A 29 18.43 17.65 -33.31
CA ASN A 29 18.75 17.36 -31.92
C ASN A 29 18.79 15.83 -31.79
N PRO A 30 19.86 15.20 -31.23
CA PRO A 30 19.82 13.77 -30.98
C PRO A 30 18.55 13.49 -30.17
N ALA A 31 17.72 12.57 -30.67
CA ALA A 31 16.49 12.18 -29.98
C ALA A 31 16.84 11.92 -28.51
N LEU A 32 16.13 12.59 -27.60
CA LEU A 32 16.22 12.32 -26.18
C LEU A 32 16.16 10.80 -26.00
N PRO A 33 17.02 10.20 -25.15
CA PRO A 33 16.94 8.78 -24.89
C PRO A 33 15.49 8.46 -24.54
N ILE A 34 14.94 7.42 -25.17
CA ILE A 34 13.60 6.93 -24.86
C ILE A 34 13.63 6.54 -23.39
N VAL A 35 13.23 7.46 -22.51
CA VAL A 35 12.97 7.15 -21.11
C VAL A 35 11.74 6.29 -21.17
N LYS A 36 11.99 4.98 -21.08
CA LYS A 36 10.98 3.93 -21.14
C LYS A 36 9.87 4.33 -20.18
N ASP A 37 8.67 4.49 -20.74
CA ASP A 37 7.41 4.59 -20.02
C ASP A 37 7.47 3.62 -18.84
N THR A 38 7.49 4.13 -17.60
CA THR A 38 7.52 3.29 -16.41
C THR A 38 6.13 2.73 -16.25
N GLY A 39 5.83 1.76 -17.12
CA GLY A 39 4.71 0.88 -16.99
C GLY A 39 4.54 0.46 -15.54
N LEU A 40 3.34 0.58 -15.01
CA LEU A 40 3.06 0.58 -13.57
C LEU A 40 3.64 -0.71 -12.94
N ILE A 41 4.82 -0.61 -12.34
CA ILE A 41 5.41 -1.73 -11.63
C ILE A 41 4.61 -1.91 -10.35
N THR A 42 4.07 -3.11 -10.16
CA THR A 42 3.34 -3.48 -8.95
C THR A 42 3.85 -4.81 -8.42
N ILE A 43 3.61 -5.01 -7.12
CA ILE A 43 3.94 -6.24 -6.43
C ILE A 43 2.67 -6.84 -5.87
N GLU A 44 2.52 -8.15 -6.04
CA GLU A 44 1.52 -8.95 -5.36
C GLU A 44 2.21 -9.99 -4.47
N VAL A 45 1.78 -10.10 -3.22
CA VAL A 45 2.30 -11.07 -2.26
C VAL A 45 1.17 -12.04 -1.92
N PHE A 46 1.47 -13.33 -2.02
CA PHE A 46 0.57 -14.43 -1.69
C PHE A 46 1.18 -15.23 -0.54
N PRO A 47 0.91 -14.87 0.74
CA PRO A 47 1.50 -15.51 1.91
C PRO A 47 1.30 -17.02 1.95
N GLN A 48 0.08 -17.51 1.66
CA GLN A 48 -0.23 -18.95 1.67
C GLN A 48 0.55 -19.74 0.62
N ARG A 49 0.91 -19.11 -0.51
CA ARG A 49 1.71 -19.73 -1.57
C ARG A 49 3.20 -19.50 -1.38
N HIS A 50 3.60 -18.70 -0.39
CA HIS A 50 4.97 -18.26 -0.17
C HIS A 50 5.58 -17.62 -1.43
N ARG A 51 4.80 -16.78 -2.12
CA ARG A 51 5.23 -16.10 -3.36
C ARG A 51 5.06 -14.60 -3.31
N LEU A 52 6.01 -13.91 -3.93
CA LEU A 52 5.94 -12.50 -4.31
C LEU A 52 6.05 -12.42 -5.83
N LEU A 53 5.07 -11.82 -6.50
CA LEU A 53 5.02 -11.61 -7.93
C LEU A 53 5.24 -10.14 -8.22
N VAL A 54 6.06 -9.84 -9.22
CA VAL A 54 6.25 -8.51 -9.79
C VAL A 54 5.53 -8.47 -11.12
N TYR A 55 4.75 -7.42 -11.34
CA TYR A 55 4.08 -7.13 -12.60
C TYR A 55 4.68 -5.87 -13.23
N MET A 56 4.75 -5.85 -14.55
CA MET A 56 5.00 -4.66 -15.36
C MET A 56 3.84 -4.52 -16.33
N ASP A 57 3.13 -3.40 -16.30
CA ASP A 57 1.94 -3.18 -17.14
C ASP A 57 0.89 -4.29 -17.00
N HIS A 58 0.67 -4.73 -15.75
CA HIS A 58 -0.24 -5.85 -15.41
C HIS A 58 0.15 -7.22 -15.99
N ILE A 59 1.31 -7.33 -16.65
CA ILE A 59 1.85 -8.60 -17.13
C ILE A 59 2.80 -9.17 -16.07
N PRO A 60 2.64 -10.44 -15.66
CA PRO A 60 3.56 -11.09 -14.74
C PRO A 60 5.00 -11.03 -15.28
N TYR A 61 5.89 -10.35 -14.56
CA TYR A 61 7.29 -10.21 -14.93
C TYR A 61 8.16 -11.26 -14.24
N LYS A 62 8.01 -11.40 -12.92
CA LYS A 62 8.84 -12.34 -12.13
C LYS A 62 8.13 -12.84 -10.87
N SER A 63 8.51 -14.03 -10.43
CA SER A 63 8.02 -14.63 -9.18
C SER A 63 9.19 -15.06 -8.30
N PHE A 64 9.11 -14.71 -7.02
CA PHE A 64 10.12 -15.01 -6.02
C PHE A 64 9.54 -15.85 -4.88
N PRO A 65 10.27 -16.85 -4.37
CA PRO A 65 9.89 -17.53 -3.13
C PRO A 65 10.16 -16.61 -1.93
N VAL A 66 9.25 -16.57 -0.96
CA VAL A 66 9.35 -15.70 0.22
C VAL A 66 9.06 -16.45 1.51
N ALA A 67 9.57 -15.96 2.64
CA ALA A 67 9.03 -16.27 3.96
C ALA A 67 8.08 -15.16 4.39
N VAL A 68 7.06 -15.52 5.17
CA VAL A 68 6.03 -14.60 5.66
C VAL A 68 5.86 -14.72 7.17
N GLY A 69 5.01 -13.88 7.74
CA GLY A 69 4.68 -13.88 9.16
C GLY A 69 4.17 -15.25 9.62
N ASN A 70 4.57 -15.63 10.83
CA ASN A 70 3.98 -16.78 11.51
C ASN A 70 2.51 -16.50 11.91
N PRO A 71 1.71 -17.52 12.26
CA PRO A 71 0.31 -17.32 12.63
C PRO A 71 0.08 -16.33 13.79
N SER A 72 1.02 -16.21 14.73
CA SER A 72 0.93 -15.27 15.86
C SER A 72 1.25 -13.83 15.47
N THR A 73 2.02 -13.62 14.40
CA THR A 73 2.45 -12.31 13.86
C THR A 73 2.38 -12.33 12.33
N PRO A 74 1.16 -12.43 11.76
CA PRO A 74 0.98 -12.64 10.33
C PRO A 74 1.47 -11.45 9.51
N THR A 75 1.82 -11.70 8.26
CA THR A 75 2.08 -10.62 7.29
C THR A 75 0.80 -9.81 7.12
N PRO A 76 0.86 -8.46 7.18
CA PRO A 76 -0.33 -7.63 7.13
C PRO A 76 -1.00 -7.73 5.76
N VAL A 77 -2.27 -8.13 5.72
CA VAL A 77 -3.10 -8.16 4.51
C VAL A 77 -3.55 -6.74 4.18
N GLY A 78 -3.50 -6.35 2.91
CA GLY A 78 -3.95 -5.04 2.45
C GLY A 78 -3.14 -4.49 1.29
N GLU A 79 -3.38 -3.22 0.97
CA GLU A 79 -2.65 -2.47 -0.05
C GLU A 79 -1.68 -1.50 0.62
N TYR A 80 -0.44 -1.52 0.15
CA TYR A 80 0.66 -0.70 0.65
C TYR A 80 1.45 -0.10 -0.52
N ILE A 81 2.36 0.81 -0.19
CA ILE A 81 3.34 1.36 -1.12
C ILE A 81 4.74 1.22 -0.54
N VAL A 82 5.72 1.06 -1.42
CA VAL A 82 7.13 1.18 -1.05
C VAL A 82 7.43 2.62 -0.68
N THR A 83 7.81 2.88 0.56
CA THR A 83 8.11 4.24 1.05
C THR A 83 9.60 4.54 1.11
N TYR A 84 10.41 3.50 1.24
CA TYR A 84 11.84 3.64 1.48
C TYR A 84 12.60 2.41 1.00
N LYS A 85 13.84 2.62 0.55
CA LYS A 85 14.77 1.58 0.11
C LYS A 85 16.14 1.84 0.73
N GLY A 86 16.68 0.85 1.43
CA GLY A 86 17.98 0.93 2.10
C GLY A 86 18.85 -0.30 1.87
N LYS A 87 20.17 -0.09 1.86
CA LYS A 87 21.18 -1.16 1.90
C LYS A 87 21.61 -1.33 3.36
N ASN A 88 21.81 -2.57 3.81
CA ASN A 88 22.35 -2.90 5.15
C ASN A 88 21.55 -2.34 6.35
N TRP A 89 20.23 -2.52 6.37
CA TRP A 89 19.36 -2.09 7.47
C TRP A 89 19.67 -2.75 8.83
N GLY A 90 20.33 -3.91 8.80
CA GLY A 90 20.80 -4.63 9.98
C GLY A 90 21.06 -6.11 9.66
N PRO A 91 21.80 -6.83 10.52
CA PRO A 91 22.27 -8.18 10.22
C PRO A 91 21.15 -9.19 9.96
N SER A 92 20.01 -9.06 10.64
CA SER A 92 18.85 -9.94 10.46
C SER A 92 18.07 -9.69 9.17
N PHE A 93 18.28 -8.55 8.52
CA PHE A 93 17.51 -8.10 7.36
C PHE A 93 18.20 -8.40 6.02
N GLY A 94 19.39 -9.02 6.06
CA GLY A 94 20.15 -9.34 4.86
C GLY A 94 20.67 -8.09 4.14
N SER A 95 20.79 -8.18 2.82
CA SER A 95 21.51 -7.19 2.02
C SER A 95 20.68 -5.95 1.63
N ARG A 96 19.34 -6.06 1.58
CA ARG A 96 18.43 -4.98 1.19
C ARG A 96 17.20 -4.93 2.09
N TRP A 97 16.69 -3.71 2.26
CA TRP A 97 15.44 -3.40 2.95
C TRP A 97 14.57 -2.51 2.06
N ILE A 98 13.30 -2.88 1.93
CA ILE A 98 12.26 -2.17 1.17
C ILE A 98 11.10 -1.94 2.16
N GLY A 99 10.96 -0.72 2.65
CA GLY A 99 9.96 -0.35 3.65
C GLY A 99 8.57 -0.14 3.06
N LEU A 100 7.54 -0.54 3.80
CA LEU A 100 6.12 -0.39 3.45
C LEU A 100 5.42 0.57 4.41
N ASN A 101 4.39 1.29 3.94
CA ASN A 101 3.58 2.22 4.74
C ASN A 101 2.54 1.53 5.64
N VAL A 102 2.90 0.46 6.34
CA VAL A 102 1.96 -0.22 7.25
C VAL A 102 1.68 0.69 8.47
N PRO A 103 0.42 1.11 8.73
CA PRO A 103 0.13 2.16 9.73
C PRO A 103 0.52 1.81 11.17
N TRP A 104 0.52 0.51 11.48
CA TRP A 104 0.69 0.02 12.85
C TRP A 104 2.11 -0.47 13.18
N GLY A 105 3.08 -0.39 12.27
CA GLY A 105 4.46 -0.75 12.61
C GLY A 105 5.46 -0.64 11.47
N VAL A 106 6.68 -1.10 11.73
CA VAL A 106 7.76 -1.13 10.73
C VAL A 106 7.72 -2.48 10.02
N TYR A 107 7.23 -2.46 8.79
CA TYR A 107 7.12 -3.64 7.93
C TYR A 107 7.85 -3.39 6.61
N GLY A 108 8.37 -4.47 6.03
CA GLY A 108 9.12 -4.39 4.80
C GLY A 108 9.31 -5.73 4.10
N ILE A 109 9.76 -5.63 2.85
CA ILE A 109 10.33 -6.72 2.08
C ILE A 109 11.85 -6.63 2.26
N HIS A 110 12.51 -7.70 2.69
CA HIS A 110 13.93 -7.66 2.98
C HIS A 110 14.63 -9.00 2.73
N GLY A 111 15.97 -8.97 2.69
CA GLY A 111 16.79 -10.19 2.60
C GLY A 111 16.72 -11.05 3.86
N THR A 112 17.64 -11.98 4.07
CA THR A 112 17.67 -12.73 5.33
C THR A 112 19.04 -13.32 5.61
N ASN A 113 19.37 -13.44 6.91
CA ASN A 113 20.47 -14.27 7.41
C ASN A 113 20.01 -15.70 7.77
N LYS A 114 18.73 -16.02 7.59
CA LYS A 114 18.13 -17.36 7.82
C LYS A 114 17.56 -17.88 6.50
N PRO A 115 18.41 -18.24 5.51
CA PRO A 115 17.95 -18.63 4.17
C PRO A 115 17.02 -19.84 4.17
N PHE A 116 17.14 -20.73 5.16
CA PHE A 116 16.23 -21.86 5.36
C PHE A 116 14.79 -21.45 5.67
N SER A 117 14.55 -20.22 6.14
CA SER A 117 13.19 -19.73 6.44
C SER A 117 12.36 -19.43 5.20
N ILE A 118 12.99 -19.29 4.03
CA ILE A 118 12.29 -19.01 2.77
C ILE A 118 11.36 -20.17 2.41
N GLY A 119 10.10 -19.87 2.09
CA GLY A 119 9.06 -20.88 1.87
C GLY A 119 8.28 -21.25 3.14
N GLN A 120 8.42 -20.50 4.24
CA GLN A 120 7.78 -20.79 5.52
C GLN A 120 7.11 -19.56 6.16
N HIS A 121 6.18 -19.83 7.07
CA HIS A 121 5.59 -18.88 8.03
C HIS A 121 6.53 -18.67 9.23
N ALA A 122 7.64 -17.94 9.03
CA ALA A 122 8.78 -17.90 9.96
C ALA A 122 9.27 -16.49 10.35
N SER A 123 8.56 -15.44 9.92
CA SER A 123 8.89 -14.04 10.26
C SER A 123 7.94 -13.47 11.32
N HIS A 124 8.22 -12.23 11.76
CA HIS A 124 7.33 -11.44 12.62
C HIS A 124 6.44 -10.49 11.80
N GLY A 125 6.02 -10.93 10.60
CA GLY A 125 5.13 -10.19 9.70
C GLY A 125 5.83 -9.51 8.51
N CYS A 126 7.16 -9.36 8.52
CA CYS A 126 7.90 -8.90 7.34
C CYS A 126 8.01 -10.00 6.27
N ILE A 127 8.19 -9.60 5.01
CA ILE A 127 8.37 -10.53 3.89
C ILE A 127 9.87 -10.75 3.70
N ARG A 128 10.34 -11.98 3.93
CA ARG A 128 11.75 -12.33 3.74
C ARG A 128 11.99 -12.91 2.36
N MET A 129 13.08 -12.51 1.75
CA MET A 129 13.57 -13.02 0.47
C MET A 129 15.00 -13.54 0.62
N ARG A 130 15.45 -14.36 -0.33
CA ARG A 130 16.89 -14.65 -0.44
C ARG A 130 17.63 -13.36 -0.78
N ASN A 131 18.86 -13.19 -0.29
CA ASN A 131 19.62 -11.96 -0.52
C ASN A 131 19.76 -11.63 -2.02
N ARG A 132 20.08 -12.63 -2.86
CA ARG A 132 20.14 -12.45 -4.32
C ARG A 132 18.80 -12.01 -4.94
N ASP A 133 17.69 -12.52 -4.41
CA ASP A 133 16.35 -12.26 -4.95
C ASP A 133 15.89 -10.84 -4.56
N VAL A 134 16.18 -10.39 -3.33
CA VAL A 134 15.86 -9.01 -2.90
C VAL A 134 16.79 -7.99 -3.54
N GLU A 135 18.05 -8.34 -3.82
CA GLU A 135 18.97 -7.47 -4.55
C GLU A 135 18.44 -7.17 -5.94
N GLU A 136 17.96 -8.19 -6.65
CA GLU A 136 17.33 -8.01 -7.94
C GLU A 136 16.04 -7.19 -7.85
N LEU A 137 15.12 -7.55 -6.95
CA LEU A 137 13.88 -6.79 -6.74
C LEU A 137 14.17 -5.32 -6.44
N TYR A 138 15.19 -5.06 -5.62
CA TYR A 138 15.62 -3.72 -5.25
C TYR A 138 16.06 -2.89 -6.45
N GLU A 139 16.68 -3.46 -7.47
CA GLU A 139 17.07 -2.68 -8.66
C GLU A 139 15.87 -2.40 -9.59
N ILE A 140 14.87 -3.29 -9.62
CA ILE A 140 13.74 -3.20 -10.54
C ILE A 140 12.67 -2.21 -10.07
N ILE A 141 12.37 -2.16 -8.78
CA ILE A 141 11.20 -1.42 -8.29
C ILE A 141 11.57 0.00 -7.79
N PRO A 142 10.84 1.06 -8.19
CA PRO A 142 11.00 2.39 -7.61
C PRO A 142 10.32 2.53 -6.24
N VAL A 143 10.71 3.56 -5.48
CA VAL A 143 9.87 4.04 -4.36
C VAL A 143 8.53 4.51 -4.93
N GLY A 144 7.43 4.24 -4.21
CA GLY A 144 6.06 4.46 -4.69
C GLY A 144 5.42 3.23 -5.33
N THR A 145 6.17 2.15 -5.59
CA THR A 145 5.64 0.88 -6.10
C THR A 145 4.49 0.38 -5.22
N LYS A 146 3.33 0.10 -5.82
CA LYS A 146 2.18 -0.50 -5.13
C LYS A 146 2.50 -1.96 -4.76
N VAL A 147 2.16 -2.33 -3.53
CA VAL A 147 2.32 -3.69 -2.98
C VAL A 147 0.97 -4.15 -2.43
N THR A 148 0.36 -5.14 -3.06
CA THR A 148 -0.87 -5.78 -2.57
C THR A 148 -0.52 -7.10 -1.90
N ILE A 149 -0.89 -7.24 -0.63
CA ILE A 149 -0.69 -8.47 0.14
C ILE A 149 -2.05 -9.16 0.28
N PHE A 150 -2.19 -10.30 -0.38
CA PHE A 150 -3.42 -11.08 -0.42
C PHE A 150 -3.59 -11.95 0.83
N GLY A 151 -4.84 -12.20 1.19
CA GLY A 151 -5.22 -13.06 2.31
C GLY A 151 -6.59 -12.65 2.83
N HIS A 152 -7.12 -13.42 3.78
CA HIS A 152 -8.33 -13.05 4.49
C HIS A 152 -7.97 -12.23 5.73
N VAL A 153 -8.58 -11.04 5.89
CA VAL A 153 -8.21 -10.11 6.97
C VAL A 153 -8.41 -10.73 8.34
N LEU A 154 -9.46 -11.53 8.53
CA LEU A 154 -9.75 -12.21 9.80
C LEU A 154 -8.90 -13.47 10.03
N GLY A 155 -8.00 -13.82 9.12
CA GLY A 155 -7.26 -15.08 9.13
C GLY A 155 -7.96 -16.16 8.30
N GLU A 156 -7.31 -17.32 8.20
CA GLU A 156 -7.78 -18.44 7.38
C GLU A 156 -9.01 -19.13 8.00
N ALA A 157 -9.88 -19.70 7.16
CA ALA A 157 -11.12 -20.36 7.59
C ALA A 157 -10.91 -21.55 8.56
N SER A 158 -9.71 -22.13 8.59
CA SER A 158 -9.33 -23.22 9.50
C SER A 158 -8.73 -22.76 10.82
N GLN A 159 -8.52 -21.46 11.02
CA GLN A 159 -7.95 -20.89 12.23
C GLN A 159 -9.06 -20.28 13.10
N GLU A 160 -9.03 -20.60 14.39
CA GLU A 160 -9.93 -19.97 15.36
C GLU A 160 -9.68 -18.46 15.38
N LEU A 161 -10.76 -17.69 15.27
CA LEU A 161 -10.66 -16.24 15.26
C LEU A 161 -10.09 -15.74 16.58
N ARG A 162 -8.89 -15.17 16.49
CA ARG A 162 -8.22 -14.57 17.63
C ARG A 162 -9.10 -13.47 18.22
N SER A 163 -9.34 -13.57 19.53
CA SER A 163 -9.87 -12.44 20.29
C SER A 163 -8.84 -11.32 20.35
N ILE A 164 -9.26 -10.09 20.06
CA ILE A 164 -8.36 -8.91 20.10
C ILE A 164 -8.80 -7.92 21.17
N SER A 165 -7.83 -7.23 21.76
CA SER A 165 -8.07 -6.26 22.84
C SER A 165 -7.03 -5.13 22.82
N GLU A 166 -7.10 -4.24 23.81
CA GLU A 166 -6.18 -3.11 23.94
C GLU A 166 -4.71 -3.57 23.90
N GLY A 167 -3.91 -2.90 23.06
CA GLY A 167 -2.52 -3.25 22.79
C GLY A 167 -2.30 -4.03 21.50
N ASP A 168 -3.33 -4.69 20.97
CA ASP A 168 -3.22 -5.42 19.71
C ASP A 168 -3.07 -4.47 18.50
N VAL A 169 -2.42 -4.96 17.46
CA VAL A 169 -2.24 -4.26 16.20
C VAL A 169 -2.52 -5.17 15.01
N GLY A 170 -2.98 -4.60 13.89
CA GLY A 170 -3.13 -5.34 12.65
C GLY A 170 -4.32 -4.90 11.80
N ALA A 171 -4.46 -5.56 10.64
CA ALA A 171 -5.56 -5.33 9.71
C ALA A 171 -6.93 -5.66 10.36
N VAL A 172 -7.01 -6.69 11.22
CA VAL A 172 -8.22 -7.01 11.98
C VAL A 172 -8.64 -5.86 12.89
N VAL A 173 -7.67 -5.24 13.58
CA VAL A 173 -7.93 -4.08 14.44
C VAL A 173 -8.46 -2.92 13.61
N GLN A 174 -7.83 -2.66 12.46
CA GLN A 174 -8.27 -1.60 11.55
C GLN A 174 -9.69 -1.84 11.05
N LEU A 175 -10.01 -3.09 10.71
CA LEU A 175 -11.35 -3.50 10.27
C LEU A 175 -12.39 -3.28 11.38
N VAL A 176 -12.09 -3.66 12.61
CA VAL A 176 -12.95 -3.40 13.77
C VAL A 176 -13.13 -1.90 14.01
N GLN A 177 -12.06 -1.11 13.95
CA GLN A 177 -12.14 0.35 14.05
C GLN A 177 -13.05 0.95 12.97
N ASN A 178 -12.92 0.51 11.72
CA ASN A 178 -13.79 0.93 10.61
C ASN A 178 -15.27 0.57 10.84
N ARG A 179 -15.56 -0.63 11.36
CA ARG A 179 -16.93 -1.03 11.69
C ARG A 179 -17.51 -0.23 12.85
N LEU A 180 -16.74 -0.03 13.93
CA LEU A 180 -17.14 0.79 15.06
C LEU A 180 -17.37 2.25 14.64
N GLN A 181 -16.55 2.79 13.74
CA GLN A 181 -16.72 4.13 13.19
C GLN A 181 -17.97 4.23 12.32
N SER A 182 -18.17 3.29 11.39
CA SER A 182 -19.36 3.25 10.53
C SER A 182 -20.66 3.13 11.35
N ALA A 183 -20.61 2.45 12.49
CA ALA A 183 -21.73 2.32 13.41
C ALA A 183 -21.88 3.50 14.40
N GLY A 184 -21.04 4.55 14.29
CA GLY A 184 -21.15 5.76 15.12
C GLY A 184 -20.57 5.65 16.53
N TYR A 185 -19.77 4.62 16.82
CA TYR A 185 -19.13 4.41 18.12
C TYR A 185 -17.73 4.98 18.21
N PHE A 186 -17.03 5.13 17.09
CA PHE A 186 -15.60 5.50 17.06
C PHE A 186 -15.30 6.65 16.10
N ASN A 187 -14.76 7.75 16.63
CA ASN A 187 -14.38 8.94 15.84
C ASN A 187 -12.85 9.11 15.73
N GLY A 188 -12.08 8.12 16.16
CA GLY A 188 -10.63 8.14 16.11
C GLY A 188 -10.09 7.63 14.76
N PRO A 189 -8.75 7.63 14.58
CA PRO A 189 -8.12 7.08 13.40
C PRO A 189 -8.28 5.55 13.35
N CYS A 190 -8.62 5.03 12.18
CA CYS A 190 -8.60 3.59 11.89
C CYS A 190 -7.18 3.19 11.44
N ASP A 191 -6.22 3.26 12.36
CA ASP A 191 -4.79 3.04 12.13
C ASP A 191 -4.33 1.60 12.42
N GLY A 192 -5.27 0.71 12.74
CA GLY A 192 -4.98 -0.67 13.09
C GLY A 192 -4.24 -0.82 14.43
N ARG A 193 -4.28 0.18 15.31
CA ARG A 193 -3.74 0.11 16.67
C ARG A 193 -4.85 0.17 17.69
N PHE A 194 -5.00 -0.90 18.49
CA PHE A 194 -6.08 -1.02 19.44
C PHE A 194 -5.74 -0.23 20.71
N ARG A 195 -6.07 1.05 20.70
CA ARG A 195 -5.80 1.98 21.82
C ARG A 195 -6.99 2.05 22.78
N HIS A 196 -6.79 2.69 23.92
CA HIS A 196 -7.83 2.97 24.90
C HIS A 196 -9.10 3.63 24.30
N SER A 197 -8.96 4.49 23.28
CA SER A 197 -10.10 5.08 22.57
C SER A 197 -10.94 4.02 21.83
N THR A 198 -10.30 3.03 21.21
CA THR A 198 -10.98 1.87 20.59
C THR A 198 -11.65 1.02 21.66
N THR A 199 -10.99 0.80 22.82
CA THR A 199 -11.59 0.08 23.96
C THR A 199 -12.87 0.76 24.44
N ASN A 200 -12.88 2.08 24.58
CA ASN A 200 -14.04 2.84 25.02
C ASN A 200 -15.19 2.78 24.01
N ALA A 201 -14.87 2.92 22.71
CA ALA A 201 -15.84 2.75 21.64
C ALA A 201 -16.45 1.33 21.64
N LEU A 202 -15.61 0.31 21.80
CA LEU A 202 -16.05 -1.07 21.84
C LEU A 202 -16.92 -1.36 23.07
N LYS A 203 -16.56 -0.87 24.25
CA LYS A 203 -17.40 -1.02 25.46
C LYS A 203 -18.77 -0.36 25.30
N LYS A 204 -18.84 0.78 24.61
CA LYS A 204 -20.11 1.43 24.24
C LYS A 204 -20.92 0.55 23.29
N PHE A 205 -20.29 0.01 22.25
CA PHE A 205 -20.90 -0.94 21.30
C PHE A 205 -21.45 -2.18 22.00
N GLN A 206 -20.64 -2.82 22.84
CA GLN A 206 -21.01 -4.01 23.60
C GLN A 206 -22.24 -3.74 24.46
N ARG A 207 -22.23 -2.65 25.24
CA ARG A 207 -23.36 -2.27 26.10
C ARG A 207 -24.66 -2.06 25.31
N GLN A 208 -24.59 -1.37 24.18
CA GLN A 208 -25.77 -1.09 23.35
C GLN A 208 -26.29 -2.33 22.60
N ASN A 209 -25.47 -3.36 22.45
CA ASN A 209 -25.86 -4.65 21.86
C ASN A 209 -26.13 -5.74 22.91
N GLY A 210 -26.31 -5.39 24.18
CA GLY A 210 -26.63 -6.34 25.25
C GLY A 210 -25.48 -7.28 25.64
N LEU A 211 -24.24 -6.94 25.28
CA LEU A 211 -23.04 -7.71 25.60
C LEU A 211 -22.36 -7.16 26.87
N ILE A 212 -21.57 -8.01 27.53
CA ILE A 212 -20.69 -7.58 28.63
C ILE A 212 -19.67 -6.57 28.06
N PRO A 213 -19.55 -5.35 28.62
CA PRO A 213 -18.63 -4.33 28.14
C PRO A 213 -17.17 -4.62 28.55
N SER A 214 -16.64 -5.75 28.11
CA SER A 214 -15.29 -6.23 28.41
C SER A 214 -14.20 -5.40 27.73
N GLY A 215 -14.51 -4.77 26.59
CA GLY A 215 -13.50 -4.14 25.72
C GLY A 215 -12.66 -5.15 24.95
N VAL A 216 -13.08 -6.41 24.89
CA VAL A 216 -12.46 -7.49 24.11
C VAL A 216 -13.36 -7.84 22.94
N VAL A 217 -12.79 -7.94 21.74
CA VAL A 217 -13.49 -8.43 20.55
C VAL A 217 -13.45 -9.95 20.57
N THR A 218 -14.56 -10.56 20.99
CA THR A 218 -14.79 -12.01 20.92
C THR A 218 -15.47 -12.39 19.62
N LEU A 219 -15.67 -13.69 19.37
CA LEU A 219 -16.44 -14.20 18.22
C LEU A 219 -17.80 -13.49 18.07
N THR A 220 -18.56 -13.41 19.16
CA THR A 220 -19.87 -12.72 19.18
C THR A 220 -19.78 -11.23 18.82
N VAL A 221 -18.66 -10.57 19.16
CA VAL A 221 -18.45 -9.18 18.76
C VAL A 221 -18.19 -9.09 17.25
N TYR A 222 -17.41 -10.00 16.67
CA TYR A 222 -17.21 -10.05 15.22
C TYR A 222 -18.53 -10.26 14.47
N GLU A 223 -19.37 -11.20 14.91
CA GLU A 223 -20.72 -11.43 14.37
C GLU A 223 -21.58 -10.16 14.45
N LYS A 224 -21.65 -9.52 15.62
CA LYS A 224 -22.45 -8.29 15.81
C LYS A 224 -21.93 -7.10 15.01
N LEU A 225 -20.65 -7.08 14.65
CA LEU A 225 -20.06 -6.07 13.75
C LEU A 225 -20.28 -6.38 12.27
N GLY A 226 -20.95 -7.49 11.93
CA GLY A 226 -21.16 -7.94 10.55
C GLY A 226 -19.85 -8.31 9.86
N LEU A 227 -18.91 -8.87 10.62
CA LEU A 227 -17.63 -9.35 10.11
C LEU A 227 -17.64 -10.85 9.84
N LEU A 228 -18.66 -11.55 10.31
CA LEU A 228 -18.91 -12.98 10.10
C LEU A 228 -20.38 -13.15 9.75
N GLU A 229 -20.65 -14.12 8.89
CA GLU A 229 -22.00 -14.60 8.55
C GLU A 229 -22.37 -15.81 9.41
#